data_AF-A0A960K4D9-F1
#
_entry.id   AF-A0A960K4D9-F1
#
_cell.length_a   1.000
_cell.length_b   1.000
_cell.length_c   1.000
_cell.angle_alpha   90.00
_cell.angle_beta   90.00
_cell.angle_gamma   90.00
#
_symmetry.space_group_name_H-M   'P 1'
#
loop_
_entity.id
_entity.type
_entity.pdbx_description
1 polymer ?
#
loop_
_entity_poly.entity_id
_entity_poly.type
_entity_poly.pdbx_seq_one_letter_code
_entity_poly.pdbx_strand_id
1 'polypeptide(L)'
;SGRHFSAGADLEHLGSLKDAGLEENRRDSEALRRLFESVLRQEALTIALVHGSCVAGGCGLATAHDYVIGEPEARFLYSEVKIGFVAALVATYLTLRLRGSHIRELLLNPRFLDAREALEIGLINRVTTGESLKEAGEALAAEVLANASSESIARTKALLLDLFGRTLEERLSHAAEVNALSRGTEDCRRGIATFLETKQAPRWRE
;
A
#
# COMPACT_ATOMS: atom_id res chain seq x y z
N SER A 1 -16.21 1.80 8.19
CA SER A 1 -17.57 1.64 8.77
C SER A 1 -18.29 0.51 8.08
N GLY A 2 -19.18 -0.19 8.78
CA GLY A 2 -19.86 -1.37 8.25
C GLY A 2 -19.25 -2.68 8.76
N ARG A 3 -19.70 -3.81 8.19
CA ARG A 3 -19.25 -5.16 8.61
C ARG A 3 -18.00 -5.64 7.86
N HIS A 4 -17.65 -5.01 6.76
CA HIS A 4 -16.59 -5.44 5.85
C HIS A 4 -15.81 -4.22 5.37
N PHE A 5 -14.53 -4.41 5.08
CA PHE A 5 -13.67 -3.37 4.54
C PHE A 5 -14.16 -2.88 3.17
N SER A 6 -14.26 -3.79 2.20
CA SER A 6 -14.76 -3.48 0.86
C SER A 6 -15.04 -4.77 0.07
N ALA A 7 -16.18 -4.80 -0.64
CA ALA A 7 -16.54 -5.88 -1.55
C ALA A 7 -15.95 -5.72 -2.96
N GLY A 8 -15.23 -4.62 -3.23
CA GLY A 8 -14.72 -4.30 -4.56
C GLY A 8 -15.66 -3.41 -5.37
N ALA A 9 -15.55 -3.48 -6.70
CA ALA A 9 -16.41 -2.74 -7.61
C ALA A 9 -17.88 -3.18 -7.48
N ASP A 10 -18.79 -2.25 -7.64
CA ASP A 10 -20.22 -2.53 -7.70
C ASP A 10 -20.54 -3.34 -8.97
N LEU A 11 -21.16 -4.52 -8.80
CA LEU A 11 -21.52 -5.40 -9.91
C LEU A 11 -22.63 -4.82 -10.79
N GLU A 12 -23.52 -3.98 -10.24
CA GLU A 12 -24.53 -3.29 -11.03
C GLU A 12 -23.88 -2.23 -11.92
N HIS A 13 -22.91 -1.48 -11.38
CA HIS A 13 -22.09 -0.54 -12.16
C HIS A 13 -21.31 -1.26 -13.27
N LEU A 14 -20.60 -2.34 -12.92
CA LEU A 14 -19.87 -3.14 -13.92
C LEU A 14 -20.81 -3.73 -14.98
N GLY A 15 -22.01 -4.13 -14.58
CA GLY A 15 -23.05 -4.59 -15.50
C GLY A 15 -23.56 -3.49 -16.43
N SER A 16 -23.61 -2.24 -15.98
CA SER A 16 -24.01 -1.08 -16.81
C SER A 16 -23.01 -0.78 -17.92
N LEU A 17 -21.73 -1.12 -17.70
CA LEU A 17 -20.63 -0.91 -18.65
C LEU A 17 -20.53 -1.99 -19.74
N LYS A 18 -21.32 -3.06 -19.67
CA LYS A 18 -21.24 -4.18 -20.63
C LYS A 18 -21.49 -3.76 -22.09
N ASP A 19 -22.37 -2.78 -22.29
CA ASP A 19 -22.76 -2.26 -23.59
C ASP A 19 -22.01 -0.95 -23.92
N ALA A 20 -21.13 -0.49 -23.02
CA ALA A 20 -20.35 0.72 -23.19
C ALA A 20 -19.26 0.55 -24.26
N GLY A 21 -18.96 1.63 -24.98
CA GLY A 21 -17.86 1.66 -25.94
C GLY A 21 -16.49 1.59 -25.23
N LEU A 22 -15.46 1.21 -25.99
CA LEU A 22 -14.09 1.10 -25.46
C LEU A 22 -13.61 2.36 -24.72
N GLU A 23 -13.92 3.54 -25.26
CA GLU A 23 -13.47 4.81 -24.69
C GLU A 23 -14.15 5.12 -23.34
N GLU A 24 -15.41 4.71 -23.15
CA GLU A 24 -16.11 4.86 -21.88
C GLU A 24 -15.54 3.91 -20.83
N ASN A 25 -15.35 2.64 -21.19
CA ASN A 25 -14.68 1.65 -20.34
C ASN A 25 -13.26 2.08 -19.95
N ARG A 26 -12.54 2.74 -20.87
CA ARG A 26 -11.21 3.30 -20.59
C ARG A 26 -11.28 4.43 -19.56
N ARG A 27 -12.29 5.32 -19.63
CA ARG A 27 -12.46 6.40 -18.66
C ARG A 27 -12.78 5.88 -17.26
N ASP A 28 -13.62 4.85 -17.16
CA ASP A 28 -13.92 4.18 -15.89
C ASP A 28 -12.65 3.54 -15.29
N SER A 29 -11.91 2.78 -16.11
CA SER A 29 -10.63 2.17 -15.70
C SER A 29 -9.60 3.23 -15.26
N GLU A 30 -9.57 4.37 -15.95
CA GLU A 30 -8.67 5.47 -15.62
C GLU A 30 -9.06 6.17 -14.30
N ALA A 31 -10.35 6.22 -13.96
CA ALA A 31 -10.80 6.69 -12.65
C ALA A 31 -10.33 5.77 -11.52
N LEU A 32 -10.45 4.45 -11.70
CA LEU A 32 -9.91 3.45 -10.77
C LEU A 32 -8.38 3.56 -10.64
N ARG A 33 -7.68 3.73 -11.77
CA ARG A 33 -6.22 3.94 -11.78
C ARG A 33 -5.82 5.14 -10.93
N ARG A 34 -6.50 6.28 -11.11
CA ARG A 34 -6.25 7.51 -10.32
C ARG A 34 -6.52 7.31 -8.83
N LEU A 35 -7.57 6.57 -8.47
CA LEU A 35 -7.87 6.24 -7.07
C LEU A 35 -6.69 5.51 -6.42
N PHE A 36 -6.21 4.42 -7.03
CA PHE A 36 -5.10 3.65 -6.46
C PHE A 36 -3.80 4.45 -6.47
N GLU A 37 -3.51 5.21 -7.53
CA GLU A 37 -2.33 6.07 -7.60
C GLU A 37 -2.32 7.13 -6.48
N SER A 38 -3.49 7.70 -6.13
CA SER A 38 -3.58 8.72 -5.09
C SER A 38 -3.12 8.23 -3.72
N VAL A 39 -3.34 6.95 -3.41
CA VAL A 39 -2.87 6.32 -2.18
C VAL A 39 -1.39 5.98 -2.28
N LEU A 40 -0.98 5.39 -3.41
CA LEU A 40 0.39 4.95 -3.63
C LEU A 40 1.38 6.11 -3.60
N ARG A 41 1.02 7.26 -4.18
CA ARG A 41 1.87 8.46 -4.26
C ARG A 41 1.63 9.47 -3.11
N GLN A 42 0.85 9.12 -2.10
CA GLN A 42 0.66 9.98 -0.94
C GLN A 42 1.98 10.18 -0.19
N GLU A 43 2.33 11.43 0.13
CA GLU A 43 3.56 11.79 0.86
C GLU A 43 3.51 11.31 2.32
N ALA A 44 2.33 11.39 2.94
CA ALA A 44 2.11 10.82 4.26
C ALA A 44 2.17 9.29 4.24
N LEU A 45 2.61 8.71 5.36
CA LEU A 45 2.50 7.28 5.61
C LEU A 45 1.02 6.87 5.63
N THR A 46 0.65 5.87 4.83
CA THR A 46 -0.73 5.38 4.75
C THR A 46 -0.88 4.00 5.39
N ILE A 47 -1.94 3.83 6.18
CA ILE A 47 -2.23 2.57 6.89
C ILE A 47 -3.67 2.15 6.54
N ALA A 48 -3.83 0.98 5.93
CA ALA A 48 -5.13 0.36 5.73
C ALA A 48 -5.51 -0.51 6.95
N LEU A 49 -6.70 -0.28 7.50
CA LEU A 49 -7.26 -1.04 8.62
C LEU A 49 -8.40 -1.95 8.13
N VAL A 50 -8.14 -3.24 8.02
CA VAL A 50 -9.01 -4.21 7.35
C VAL A 50 -9.78 -5.04 8.37
N HIS A 51 -11.10 -4.85 8.41
CA HIS A 51 -12.06 -5.68 9.14
C HIS A 51 -12.92 -6.47 8.16
N GLY A 52 -13.37 -7.65 8.58
CA GLY A 52 -14.22 -8.54 7.79
C GLY A 52 -13.64 -8.85 6.41
N SER A 53 -14.49 -8.84 5.39
CA SER A 53 -14.08 -9.19 4.02
C SER A 53 -13.48 -8.00 3.27
N CYS A 54 -12.39 -8.27 2.57
CA CYS A 54 -11.73 -7.39 1.62
C CYS A 54 -11.66 -8.15 0.29
N VAL A 55 -12.28 -7.61 -0.77
CA VAL A 55 -12.50 -8.35 -2.02
C VAL A 55 -12.15 -7.52 -3.25
N ALA A 56 -11.53 -8.15 -4.25
CA ALA A 56 -11.21 -7.61 -5.57
C ALA A 56 -10.49 -6.25 -5.50
N GLY A 57 -11.05 -5.21 -6.12
CA GLY A 57 -10.54 -3.84 -6.03
C GLY A 57 -10.38 -3.32 -4.61
N GLY A 58 -11.15 -3.84 -3.64
CA GLY A 58 -10.96 -3.58 -2.21
C GLY A 58 -9.61 -4.08 -1.70
N CYS A 59 -9.20 -5.29 -2.10
CA CYS A 59 -7.85 -5.80 -1.81
C CYS A 59 -6.79 -4.94 -2.48
N GLY A 60 -7.01 -4.54 -3.73
CA GLY A 60 -6.13 -3.60 -4.44
C GLY A 60 -5.94 -2.29 -3.66
N LEU A 61 -7.02 -1.71 -3.16
CA LEU A 61 -6.98 -0.45 -2.41
C LEU A 61 -6.26 -0.62 -1.08
N ALA A 62 -6.58 -1.67 -0.32
CA ALA A 62 -5.91 -1.96 0.95
C ALA A 62 -4.40 -2.12 0.75
N THR A 63 -4.01 -2.95 -0.22
CA THR A 63 -2.61 -3.33 -0.45
C THR A 63 -1.77 -2.24 -1.13
N ALA A 64 -2.40 -1.21 -1.70
CA ALA A 64 -1.72 -0.01 -2.19
C ALA A 64 -1.26 0.95 -1.07
N HIS A 65 -1.74 0.77 0.17
CA HIS A 65 -1.23 1.52 1.33
C HIS A 65 0.18 1.03 1.71
N ASP A 66 0.94 1.82 2.48
CA ASP A 66 2.27 1.41 2.95
C ASP A 66 2.16 0.23 3.92
N TYR A 67 1.25 0.33 4.88
CA TYR A 67 0.94 -0.73 5.84
C TYR A 67 -0.50 -1.20 5.73
N VAL A 68 -0.70 -2.50 5.93
CA VAL A 68 -2.02 -3.11 6.08
C VAL A 68 -2.07 -3.84 7.42
N ILE A 69 -3.07 -3.51 8.23
CA ILE A 69 -3.36 -4.17 9.50
C ILE A 69 -4.72 -4.84 9.39
N GLY A 70 -4.78 -6.14 9.63
CA GLY A 70 -6.03 -6.91 9.66
C GLY A 70 -6.46 -7.27 11.07
N GLU A 71 -7.77 -7.44 11.29
CA GLU A 71 -8.25 -8.19 12.47
C GLU A 71 -8.10 -9.70 12.23
N PRO A 72 -8.13 -10.55 13.27
CA PRO A 72 -7.98 -12.00 13.12
C PRO A 72 -9.00 -12.63 12.15
N GLU A 73 -10.21 -12.08 12.10
CA GLU A 73 -11.31 -12.54 11.25
C GLU A 73 -11.26 -11.96 9.82
N ALA A 74 -10.30 -11.06 9.53
CA ALA A 74 -10.17 -10.46 8.21
C ALA A 74 -9.92 -11.52 7.14
N ARG A 75 -10.56 -11.36 5.98
CA ARG A 75 -10.40 -12.28 4.84
C ARG A 75 -10.20 -11.53 3.55
N PHE A 76 -9.32 -12.06 2.70
CA PHE A 76 -8.91 -11.43 1.46
C PHE A 76 -9.25 -12.34 0.28
N LEU A 77 -9.83 -11.79 -0.78
CA LEU A 77 -10.17 -12.54 -2.00
C LEU A 77 -10.01 -11.66 -3.23
N TYR A 78 -9.15 -12.05 -4.16
CA TYR A 78 -9.11 -11.49 -5.51
C TYR A 78 -10.08 -12.28 -6.40
N SER A 79 -11.31 -11.78 -6.55
CA SER A 79 -12.41 -12.50 -7.19
C SER A 79 -12.61 -12.19 -8.68
N GLU A 80 -11.83 -11.28 -9.27
CA GLU A 80 -12.04 -10.76 -10.62
C GLU A 80 -12.17 -11.90 -11.64
N VAL A 81 -11.25 -12.87 -11.61
CA VAL A 81 -11.25 -14.00 -12.54
C VAL A 81 -12.46 -14.92 -12.40
N LYS A 82 -13.13 -14.92 -11.23
CA LYS A 82 -14.35 -15.72 -10.99
C LYS A 82 -15.53 -15.24 -11.84
N ILE A 83 -15.54 -13.97 -12.23
CA ILE A 83 -16.58 -13.36 -13.06
C ILE A 83 -16.08 -13.07 -14.49
N GLY A 84 -14.93 -13.62 -14.89
CA GLY A 84 -14.32 -13.36 -16.20
C GLY A 84 -13.70 -11.96 -16.35
N PHE A 85 -13.48 -11.26 -15.24
CA PHE A 85 -12.83 -9.95 -15.23
C PHE A 85 -11.33 -10.08 -14.97
N VAL A 86 -10.51 -9.27 -15.64
CA VAL A 86 -9.05 -9.33 -15.47
C VAL A 86 -8.65 -8.52 -14.24
N ALA A 87 -7.86 -9.11 -13.35
CA ALA A 87 -7.28 -8.46 -12.17
C ALA A 87 -6.16 -7.45 -12.54
N ALA A 88 -6.40 -6.61 -13.55
CA ALA A 88 -5.37 -5.82 -14.23
C ALA A 88 -4.72 -4.77 -13.32
N LEU A 89 -5.52 -3.89 -12.73
CA LEU A 89 -5.00 -2.79 -11.88
C LEU A 89 -4.42 -3.34 -10.57
N VAL A 90 -5.10 -4.28 -9.92
CA VAL A 90 -4.66 -4.83 -8.64
C VAL A 90 -3.35 -5.61 -8.76
N ALA A 91 -3.10 -6.25 -9.92
CA ALA A 91 -1.83 -6.93 -10.19
C ALA A 91 -0.63 -5.97 -10.12
N THR A 92 -0.78 -4.72 -10.57
CA THR A 92 0.31 -3.73 -10.54
C THR A 92 0.81 -3.47 -9.12
N TYR A 93 -0.10 -3.36 -8.14
CA TYR A 93 0.29 -3.06 -6.76
C TYR A 93 0.80 -4.30 -6.02
N LEU A 94 0.31 -5.48 -6.38
CA LEU A 94 0.80 -6.73 -5.82
C LEU A 94 2.26 -7.00 -6.18
N THR A 95 2.75 -6.59 -7.35
CA THR A 95 4.18 -6.76 -7.70
C THR A 95 5.12 -5.88 -6.87
N LEU A 96 4.60 -4.81 -6.25
CA LEU A 96 5.36 -3.96 -5.34
C LEU A 96 5.44 -4.57 -3.93
N ARG A 97 4.54 -5.50 -3.59
CA ARG A 97 4.32 -6.02 -2.24
C ARG A 97 4.76 -7.48 -2.08
N LEU A 98 4.52 -8.31 -3.09
CA LEU A 98 4.64 -9.76 -2.99
C LEU A 98 5.65 -10.34 -3.98
N ARG A 99 6.10 -11.57 -3.67
CA ARG A 99 6.85 -12.40 -4.59
C ARG A 99 5.93 -12.96 -5.67
N GLY A 100 6.45 -13.14 -6.89
CA GLY A 100 5.68 -13.55 -8.05
C GLY A 100 4.86 -14.84 -7.86
N SER A 101 5.35 -15.82 -7.09
CA SER A 101 4.61 -17.06 -6.81
C SER A 101 3.31 -16.80 -6.03
N HIS A 102 3.36 -15.99 -4.98
CA HIS A 102 2.17 -15.64 -4.19
C HIS A 102 1.17 -14.82 -5.00
N ILE A 103 1.65 -13.89 -5.85
CA ILE A 103 0.79 -13.12 -6.75
C ILE A 103 0.01 -14.06 -7.68
N ARG A 104 0.68 -15.05 -8.27
CA ARG A 104 0.03 -16.03 -9.15
C ARG A 104 -1.00 -16.86 -8.40
N GLU A 105 -0.70 -17.30 -7.18
CA GLU A 105 -1.67 -18.03 -6.37
C GLU A 105 -2.92 -17.18 -6.11
N LEU A 106 -2.75 -15.92 -5.68
CA LEU A 106 -3.85 -15.01 -5.37
C LEU A 106 -4.72 -14.68 -6.58
N LEU A 107 -4.11 -14.38 -7.73
CA LEU A 107 -4.83 -13.86 -8.89
C LEU A 107 -5.35 -14.95 -9.84
N LEU A 108 -4.79 -16.15 -9.80
CA LEU A 108 -5.20 -17.26 -10.68
C LEU A 108 -6.11 -18.28 -9.98
N ASN A 109 -6.14 -18.30 -8.64
CA ASN A 109 -7.01 -19.17 -7.85
C ASN A 109 -7.88 -18.33 -6.89
N PRO A 110 -9.12 -17.98 -7.25
CA PRO A 110 -9.97 -17.11 -6.44
C PRO A 110 -10.51 -17.83 -5.20
N ARG A 111 -9.72 -17.83 -4.12
CA ARG A 111 -10.08 -18.34 -2.80
C ARG A 111 -9.92 -17.26 -1.73
N PHE A 112 -10.64 -17.41 -0.61
CA PHE A 112 -10.34 -16.60 0.56
C PHE A 112 -9.00 -17.00 1.15
N LEU A 113 -8.22 -16.00 1.55
CA LEU A 113 -7.12 -16.11 2.47
C LEU A 113 -7.55 -15.52 3.80
N ASP A 114 -7.27 -16.22 4.90
CA ASP A 114 -7.45 -15.64 6.22
C ASP A 114 -6.32 -14.65 6.58
N ALA A 115 -6.49 -13.92 7.68
CA ALA A 115 -5.53 -12.91 8.12
C ALA A 115 -4.15 -13.49 8.41
N ARG A 116 -4.07 -14.74 8.87
CA ARG A 116 -2.80 -15.40 9.19
C ARG A 116 -2.06 -15.77 7.92
N GLU A 117 -2.72 -16.42 6.95
CA GLU A 117 -2.15 -16.71 5.64
C GLU A 117 -1.67 -15.41 4.97
N ALA A 118 -2.50 -14.36 5.02
CA ALA A 118 -2.17 -13.05 4.47
C ALA A 118 -0.92 -12.44 5.14
N LEU A 119 -0.75 -12.60 6.45
CA LEU A 119 0.44 -12.15 7.16
C LEU A 119 1.68 -12.98 6.76
N GLU A 120 1.55 -14.30 6.71
CA GLU A 120 2.65 -15.23 6.39
C GLU A 120 3.25 -14.97 5.01
N ILE A 121 2.42 -14.61 4.02
CA ILE A 121 2.90 -14.31 2.66
C ILE A 121 3.35 -12.86 2.47
N GLY A 122 3.13 -11.99 3.45
CA GLY A 122 3.44 -10.55 3.39
C GLY A 122 2.38 -9.69 2.69
N LEU A 123 1.16 -10.19 2.50
CA LEU A 123 0.04 -9.42 1.93
C LEU A 123 -0.38 -8.32 2.92
N ILE A 124 -0.39 -8.64 4.21
CA ILE A 124 -0.57 -7.67 5.29
C ILE A 124 0.64 -7.64 6.22
N ASN A 125 0.77 -6.56 6.99
CA ASN A 125 1.94 -6.30 7.82
C ASN A 125 1.74 -6.69 9.28
N ARG A 126 0.50 -6.59 9.79
CA ARG A 126 0.16 -6.90 11.20
C ARG A 126 -1.25 -7.50 11.27
N VAL A 127 -1.47 -8.33 12.28
CA VAL A 127 -2.80 -8.77 12.73
C VAL A 127 -2.98 -8.29 14.16
N THR A 128 -4.14 -7.75 14.52
CA THR A 128 -4.39 -7.28 15.89
C THR A 128 -4.41 -8.44 16.89
N THR A 129 -4.05 -8.14 18.14
CA THR A 129 -3.86 -9.15 19.21
C THR A 129 -4.79 -8.99 20.41
N GLY A 130 -5.89 -8.25 20.23
CA GLY A 130 -6.87 -7.95 21.28
C GLY A 130 -7.21 -6.47 21.36
N GLU A 131 -6.35 -5.61 20.84
CA GLU A 131 -6.64 -4.20 20.59
C GLU A 131 -7.56 -4.01 19.38
N SER A 132 -8.27 -2.88 19.34
CA SER A 132 -9.04 -2.51 18.15
C SER A 132 -8.11 -2.15 16.99
N LEU A 133 -8.58 -2.32 15.75
CA LEU A 133 -7.86 -1.87 14.55
C LEU A 133 -7.44 -0.40 14.61
N LYS A 134 -8.31 0.45 15.16
CA LYS A 134 -8.02 1.89 15.31
C LYS A 134 -6.84 2.11 16.26
N GLU A 135 -6.84 1.46 17.42
CA GLU A 135 -5.74 1.54 18.38
C GLU A 135 -4.44 1.01 17.78
N ALA A 136 -4.47 -0.12 17.07
CA ALA A 136 -3.30 -0.67 16.38
C ALA A 136 -2.74 0.30 15.32
N GLY A 137 -3.63 0.92 14.53
CA GLY A 137 -3.26 1.93 13.53
C GLY A 137 -2.66 3.19 14.14
N GLU A 138 -3.29 3.72 15.19
CA GLU A 138 -2.81 4.90 15.92
C GLU A 138 -1.48 4.64 16.63
N ALA A 139 -1.31 3.44 17.20
CA ALA A 139 -0.06 3.02 17.80
C ALA A 139 1.07 2.96 16.77
N LEU A 140 0.83 2.34 15.60
CA LEU A 140 1.81 2.31 14.51
C LEU A 140 2.13 3.72 13.99
N ALA A 141 1.13 4.57 13.79
CA ALA A 141 1.34 5.93 13.35
C ALA A 141 2.17 6.72 14.37
N ALA A 142 1.87 6.59 15.67
CA ALA A 142 2.63 7.23 16.74
C ALA A 142 4.06 6.72 16.83
N GLU A 143 4.27 5.40 16.67
CA GLU A 143 5.58 4.76 16.60
C GLU A 143 6.43 5.37 15.47
N VAL A 144 5.87 5.46 14.26
CA VAL A 144 6.59 6.01 13.11
C VAL A 144 6.88 7.50 13.30
N LEU A 145 5.90 8.29 13.72
CA LEU A 145 6.06 9.73 13.92
C LEU A 145 7.05 10.07 15.03
N ALA A 146 7.21 9.22 16.05
CA ALA A 146 8.21 9.44 17.09
C ALA A 146 9.64 9.17 16.58
N ASN A 147 9.79 8.19 15.68
CA ASN A 147 11.08 7.61 15.31
C ASN A 147 11.64 8.08 13.96
N ALA A 148 10.82 8.72 13.11
CA ALA A 148 11.22 9.06 11.75
C ALA A 148 10.76 10.46 11.31
N SER A 149 11.62 11.08 10.49
CA SER A 149 11.32 12.32 9.77
C SER A 149 10.23 12.09 8.72
N SER A 150 9.15 12.87 8.80
CA SER A 150 8.08 12.84 7.80
C SER A 150 8.59 13.19 6.40
N GLU A 151 9.49 14.17 6.28
CA GLU A 151 10.11 14.52 5.00
C GLU A 151 10.92 13.33 4.43
N SER A 152 11.69 12.65 5.27
CA SER A 152 12.50 11.50 4.86
C SER A 152 11.61 10.34 4.42
N ILE A 153 10.52 10.06 5.13
CA ILE A 153 9.53 9.03 4.74
C ILE A 153 8.96 9.36 3.36
N ALA A 154 8.47 10.58 3.14
CA ALA A 154 7.87 10.99 1.87
C ALA A 154 8.86 10.82 0.70
N ARG A 155 10.10 11.31 0.87
CA ARG A 155 11.16 11.19 -0.15
C ARG A 155 11.56 9.74 -0.41
N THR A 156 11.68 8.91 0.63
CA THR A 156 11.97 7.49 0.47
C THR A 156 10.86 6.75 -0.27
N LYS A 157 9.59 7.03 0.07
CA LYS A 157 8.43 6.44 -0.60
C LYS A 157 8.38 6.81 -2.08
N ALA A 158 8.60 8.08 -2.42
CA ALA A 158 8.70 8.53 -3.80
C ALA A 158 9.84 7.81 -4.56
N LEU A 159 11.04 7.74 -3.95
CA LEU A 159 12.18 7.04 -4.54
C LEU A 159 11.88 5.56 -4.83
N LEU A 160 11.28 4.84 -3.88
CA LEU A 160 10.93 3.42 -4.08
C LEU A 160 10.08 3.20 -5.33
N LEU A 161 9.09 4.08 -5.55
CA LEU A 161 8.23 4.01 -6.73
C LEU A 161 8.97 4.39 -8.01
N ASP A 162 9.79 5.42 -7.97
CA ASP A 162 10.50 5.93 -9.14
C ASP A 162 11.58 4.94 -9.62
N LEU A 163 12.06 4.04 -8.77
CA LEU A 163 13.03 3.01 -9.15
C LEU A 163 12.43 1.87 -10.01
N PHE A 164 11.10 1.71 -10.05
CA PHE A 164 10.46 0.66 -10.82
C PHE A 164 10.62 0.87 -12.34
N GLY A 165 10.84 -0.22 -13.07
CA GLY A 165 10.97 -0.19 -14.54
C GLY A 165 12.30 0.35 -15.07
N ARG A 166 13.16 0.93 -14.21
CA ARG A 166 14.49 1.44 -14.59
C ARG A 166 15.54 0.34 -14.66
N THR A 167 16.58 0.55 -15.47
CA THR A 167 17.81 -0.25 -15.46
C THR A 167 18.57 -0.08 -14.14
N LEU A 168 19.51 -0.97 -13.82
CA LEU A 168 20.32 -0.84 -12.61
C LEU A 168 21.13 0.47 -12.59
N GLU A 169 21.68 0.88 -13.73
CA GLU A 169 22.46 2.11 -13.86
C GLU A 169 21.61 3.37 -13.58
N GLU A 170 20.42 3.45 -14.16
CA GLU A 170 19.47 4.55 -13.90
C GLU A 170 19.03 4.59 -12.44
N ARG A 171 18.80 3.42 -11.82
CA ARG A 171 18.46 3.33 -10.40
C ARG A 171 19.57 3.87 -9.50
N LEU A 172 20.82 3.45 -9.74
CA LEU A 172 21.97 3.88 -8.95
C LEU A 172 22.22 5.38 -9.12
N SER A 173 22.13 5.89 -10.35
CA SER A 173 22.31 7.32 -10.64
C SER A 173 21.23 8.17 -9.96
N HIS A 174 19.97 7.76 -10.06
CA HIS A 174 18.87 8.47 -9.40
C HIS A 174 18.97 8.41 -7.87
N ALA A 175 19.31 7.25 -7.30
CA ALA A 175 19.49 7.11 -5.87
C ALA A 175 20.66 7.97 -5.33
N ALA A 176 21.75 8.09 -6.09
CA ALA A 176 22.88 8.95 -5.73
C ALA A 176 22.48 10.43 -5.68
N GLU A 177 21.69 10.89 -6.66
CA GLU A 177 21.17 12.26 -6.70
C GLU A 177 20.26 12.54 -5.50
N VAL A 178 19.27 11.67 -5.25
CA VAL A 178 18.36 11.81 -4.11
C VAL A 178 19.14 11.80 -2.78
N ASN A 179 20.17 10.95 -2.64
CA ASN A 179 21.03 10.92 -1.47
C ASN A 179 21.87 12.20 -1.29
N ALA A 180 22.38 12.78 -2.37
CA ALA A 180 23.13 14.03 -2.31
C ALA A 180 22.23 15.19 -1.86
N LEU A 181 21.03 15.28 -2.44
CA LEU A 181 20.03 16.30 -2.08
C LEU A 181 19.53 16.13 -0.64
N SER A 182 19.31 14.90 -0.17
CA SER A 182 18.77 14.64 1.18
C SER A 182 19.68 15.17 2.29
N ARG A 183 21.02 15.20 2.08
CA ARG A 183 21.99 15.76 3.05
C ARG A 183 21.81 17.25 3.29
N GLY A 184 21.19 17.96 2.34
CA GLY A 184 20.90 19.39 2.44
C GLY A 184 19.58 19.73 3.15
N THR A 185 18.75 18.73 3.46
CA THR A 185 17.46 18.94 4.13
C THR A 185 17.63 19.34 5.59
N GLU A 186 16.65 20.08 6.11
CA GLU A 186 16.64 20.50 7.51
C GLU A 186 16.58 19.30 8.45
N ASP A 187 15.73 18.32 8.14
CA ASP A 187 15.59 17.11 8.93
C ASP A 187 16.91 16.32 8.98
N CYS A 188 17.61 16.14 7.84
CA CYS A 188 18.89 15.44 7.84
C CYS A 188 19.95 16.17 8.69
N ARG A 189 20.07 17.49 8.55
CA ARG A 189 21.02 18.30 9.34
C ARG A 189 20.72 18.22 10.83
N ARG A 190 19.46 18.41 11.22
CA ARG A 190 19.00 18.28 12.60
C ARG A 190 19.31 16.90 13.16
N GLY A 191 18.97 15.85 12.42
CA GLY A 191 19.19 14.47 12.84
C GLY A 191 20.67 14.15 13.06
N ILE A 192 21.55 14.57 12.15
CA ILE A 192 23.00 14.41 12.30
C ILE A 192 23.51 15.20 13.51
N ALA A 193 23.11 16.47 13.67
CA ALA A 193 23.55 17.30 14.78
C ALA A 193 23.15 16.69 16.14
N THR A 194 21.86 16.34 16.30
CA THR A 194 21.35 15.71 17.52
C THR A 194 22.07 14.41 17.83
N PHE A 195 22.29 13.55 16.83
CA PHE A 195 22.98 12.28 17.03
C PHE A 195 24.45 12.47 17.42
N LEU A 196 25.15 13.42 16.79
CA LEU A 196 26.55 13.71 17.13
C LEU A 196 26.70 14.23 18.56
N GLU A 197 25.77 15.08 19.02
CA GLU A 197 25.75 15.67 20.37
C GLU A 197 25.33 14.67 21.45
N THR A 198 24.21 13.97 21.24
CA THR A 198 23.55 13.17 22.28
C THR A 198 23.82 11.67 22.19
N LYS A 199 24.36 11.20 21.05
CA LYS A 199 24.45 9.78 20.65
C LYS A 199 23.10 9.07 20.57
N GLN A 200 22.02 9.83 20.37
CA GLN A 200 20.66 9.33 20.19
C GLN A 200 20.02 9.94 18.94
N ALA A 201 19.09 9.21 18.32
CA ALA A 201 18.28 9.77 17.23
C ALA A 201 17.39 10.91 17.76
N PRO A 202 17.09 11.94 16.94
CA PRO A 202 16.15 12.97 17.35
C PRO A 202 14.76 12.38 17.56
N ARG A 203 14.00 12.98 18.49
CA ARG A 203 12.55 12.80 18.55
C ARG A 203 11.94 13.71 17.49
N TRP A 204 11.18 13.13 16.56
CA TRP A 204 10.59 13.90 15.45
C TRP A 204 9.24 14.49 15.79
N ARG A 205 8.56 13.94 16.80
CA ARG A 205 7.31 14.45 17.36
C ARG A 205 7.60 15.17 18.67
N GLU A 206 7.23 16.45 18.72
CA GLU A 206 7.00 17.20 19.98
C GLU A 206 5.52 17.11 20.35
#